data_AF-A0A0F9JWR4-F1
#
_entry.id   AF-A0A0F9JWR4-F1
#
_cell.length_a   1.000
_cell.length_b   1.000
_cell.length_c   1.000
_cell.angle_alpha   90.00
_cell.angle_beta   90.00
_cell.angle_gamma   90.00
#
_symmetry.space_group_name_H-M   'P 1'
#
loop_
_entity.id
_entity.type
_entity.pdbx_description
1 polymer ?
#
loop_
_entity_poly.entity_id
_entity_poly.type
_entity_poly.pdbx_seq_one_letter_code
_entity_poly.pdbx_strand_id
1 'polypeptide(L)'
;MPKLTAQIEEIELKMEQHRNRLKDLKSRATKQKRKDDARRKLLYGAAYLAGLETLSDDARKRSLARVEAYITRPKDRAFLGLERLPNDETLYKDDNSGKATHTPELPFEIPQANT
;
A
#
# COMPACT_ATOMS: atom_id res chain seq x y z
N MET A 1 19.52 -28.86 41.02
CA MET A 1 20.55 -29.08 39.97
C MET A 1 20.72 -27.79 39.15
N PRO A 2 21.45 -26.79 39.67
CA PRO A 2 21.53 -25.43 39.09
C PRO A 2 22.24 -25.35 37.73
N LYS A 3 23.02 -26.39 37.36
CA LYS A 3 23.71 -26.45 36.06
C LYS A 3 22.76 -26.70 34.88
N LEU A 4 21.66 -27.42 35.11
CA LEU A 4 20.66 -27.72 34.08
C LEU A 4 19.76 -26.51 33.80
N THR A 5 19.40 -25.74 34.83
CA THR A 5 18.59 -24.52 34.68
C THR A 5 19.33 -23.44 33.88
N ALA A 6 20.63 -23.24 34.16
CA ALA A 6 21.45 -22.31 33.38
C ALA A 6 21.58 -22.71 31.89
N GLN A 7 21.67 -24.02 31.61
CA GLN A 7 21.69 -24.51 30.23
C GLN A 7 20.35 -24.28 29.51
N ILE A 8 19.22 -24.42 30.22
CA ILE A 8 17.89 -24.13 29.68
C ILE A 8 17.77 -22.65 29.31
N GLU A 9 18.15 -21.75 30.21
CA GLU A 9 18.11 -20.30 29.97
C GLU A 9 18.98 -19.88 28.77
N GLU A 10 20.18 -20.45 28.64
CA GLU A 10 21.06 -20.17 27.50
C GLU A 10 20.44 -20.64 26.16
N ILE A 11 19.79 -21.80 26.17
CA ILE A 11 19.10 -22.34 24.99
C ILE A 11 17.88 -21.47 24.65
N GLU A 12 17.09 -21.04 25.63
CA GLU A 12 15.94 -20.16 25.43
C GLU A 12 16.36 -18.82 24.82
N LEU A 13 17.44 -18.21 25.33
CA LEU A 13 18.00 -16.99 24.78
C LEU A 13 18.41 -17.16 23.32
N LYS A 14 19.09 -18.27 22.98
CA LYS A 14 19.47 -18.59 21.60
C LYS A 14 18.23 -18.82 20.73
N MET A 15 17.21 -19.50 21.23
CA MET A 15 15.95 -19.70 20.49
C MET A 15 15.27 -18.38 20.18
N GLU A 16 15.22 -17.45 21.13
CA GLU A 16 14.67 -16.12 20.93
C GLU A 16 15.45 -15.33 19.88
N GLN A 17 16.79 -15.33 19.96
CA GLN A 17 17.66 -14.72 18.97
C GLN A 17 17.41 -15.29 17.56
N HIS A 18 17.31 -16.61 17.43
CA HIS A 18 17.02 -17.26 16.16
C HIS A 18 15.62 -16.92 15.62
N ARG A 19 14.61 -16.83 16.50
CA ARG A 19 13.25 -16.40 16.12
C ARG A 19 13.24 -14.97 15.60
N ASN A 20 13.92 -14.06 16.27
CA ASN A 20 14.07 -12.67 15.84
C ASN A 20 14.79 -12.59 14.48
N ARG A 21 15.86 -13.36 14.31
CA ARG A 21 16.57 -13.43 13.04
C ARG A 21 15.69 -13.98 11.90
N LEU A 22 14.88 -15.00 12.19
CA LEU A 22 13.94 -15.55 11.21
C LEU A 22 12.88 -14.52 10.81
N LYS A 23 12.32 -13.78 11.76
CA LYS A 23 11.36 -12.70 11.51
C LYS A 23 11.96 -11.63 10.59
N ASP A 24 13.19 -11.22 10.86
CA ASP A 24 13.90 -10.25 10.02
C ASP A 24 14.12 -10.76 8.61
N LEU A 25 14.59 -12.00 8.46
CA LEU A 25 14.80 -12.61 7.14
C LEU A 25 13.49 -12.73 6.36
N LYS A 26 12.39 -13.15 7.00
CA LYS A 26 11.06 -13.20 6.38
C LYS A 26 10.58 -11.81 5.94
N SER A 27 10.85 -10.77 6.75
CA SER A 27 10.50 -9.40 6.39
C SER A 27 11.29 -8.93 5.16
N ARG A 28 12.59 -9.26 5.09
CA ARG A 28 13.47 -8.93 3.96
C ARG A 28 13.02 -9.66 2.69
N ALA A 29 12.73 -10.95 2.78
CA ALA A 29 12.21 -11.74 1.67
C ALA A 29 10.87 -11.19 1.15
N THR A 30 9.97 -10.79 2.05
CA THR A 30 8.69 -10.18 1.67
C THR A 30 8.89 -8.83 0.98
N LYS A 31 9.80 -7.99 1.49
CA LYS A 31 10.16 -6.71 0.85
C LYS A 31 10.74 -6.94 -0.54
N GLN A 32 11.63 -7.91 -0.70
CA GLN A 32 12.23 -8.26 -1.99
C GLN A 32 11.17 -8.73 -2.97
N LYS A 33 10.29 -9.66 -2.56
CA LYS A 33 9.17 -10.14 -3.39
C LYS A 33 8.27 -9.00 -3.87
N ARG A 34 7.97 -8.01 -3.02
CA ARG A 34 7.20 -6.83 -3.42
C ARG A 34 7.94 -5.96 -4.44
N LYS A 35 9.25 -5.77 -4.28
CA LYS A 35 10.09 -5.03 -5.25
C LYS A 35 10.13 -5.75 -6.59
N ASP A 36 10.33 -7.06 -6.57
CA ASP A 36 10.40 -7.88 -7.79
C ASP A 36 9.06 -7.90 -8.52
N ASP A 37 7.95 -8.02 -7.79
CA ASP A 37 6.60 -7.94 -8.37
C ASP A 37 6.28 -6.55 -8.95
N ALA A 38 6.66 -5.47 -8.25
CA ALA A 38 6.54 -4.12 -8.77
C ALA A 38 7.38 -3.93 -10.05
N ARG A 39 8.62 -4.41 -10.06
CA ARG A 39 9.51 -4.38 -11.22
C ARG A 39 8.92 -5.16 -12.40
N ARG A 40 8.40 -6.37 -12.13
CA ARG A 40 7.74 -7.21 -13.12
C ARG A 40 6.57 -6.46 -13.77
N LYS A 41 5.67 -5.90 -12.96
CA LYS A 41 4.51 -5.12 -13.45
C LYS A 41 4.94 -3.92 -14.29
N LEU A 42 5.97 -3.19 -13.86
CA LEU A 42 6.51 -2.05 -14.61
C LEU A 42 7.08 -2.47 -15.97
N LEU A 43 7.90 -3.53 -15.99
CA LEU A 43 8.52 -4.01 -17.23
C LEU A 43 7.48 -4.50 -18.23
N TYR A 44 6.53 -5.33 -17.79
CA TYR A 44 5.46 -5.80 -18.68
C TYR A 44 4.56 -4.66 -19.14
N GLY A 45 4.24 -3.70 -18.26
CA GLY A 45 3.46 -2.51 -18.63
C GLY A 45 4.16 -1.67 -19.69
N ALA A 46 5.45 -1.36 -19.50
CA ALA A 46 6.24 -0.60 -20.46
C ALA A 46 6.39 -1.33 -21.80
N ALA A 47 6.69 -2.64 -21.77
CA ALA A 47 6.80 -3.45 -22.98
C ALA A 47 5.46 -3.54 -23.74
N TYR A 48 4.34 -3.67 -23.01
CA TYR A 48 3.02 -3.67 -23.61
C TYR A 48 2.71 -2.34 -24.31
N LEU A 49 2.95 -1.20 -23.65
CA LEU A 49 2.74 0.11 -24.25
C LEU A 49 3.61 0.33 -25.50
N ALA A 50 4.88 -0.06 -25.45
CA ALA A 50 5.76 -0.01 -26.63
C ALA A 50 5.24 -0.89 -27.78
N GLY A 51 4.72 -2.08 -27.48
CA GLY A 51 4.12 -2.97 -28.47
C GLY A 51 2.82 -2.42 -29.08
N LEU A 52 2.10 -1.54 -28.40
CA LEU A 52 0.90 -0.90 -28.96
C LEU A 52 1.23 0.09 -30.08
N GLU A 53 2.42 0.70 -30.06
CA GLU A 53 2.85 1.65 -31.08
C GLU A 53 3.02 0.99 -32.46
N THR A 54 3.21 -0.33 -32.50
CA THR A 54 3.36 -1.09 -33.75
C THR A 54 2.04 -1.57 -34.34
N LEU A 55 0.92 -1.38 -33.62
CA LEU A 55 -0.39 -1.86 -34.04
C LEU A 55 -1.15 -0.81 -34.86
N SER A 56 -2.10 -1.27 -35.68
CA SER A 56 -3.10 -0.38 -36.27
C SER A 56 -4.00 0.21 -35.18
N ASP A 57 -4.62 1.36 -35.47
CA ASP A 57 -5.45 2.08 -34.50
C ASP A 57 -6.57 1.22 -33.89
N ASP A 58 -7.24 0.42 -34.71
CA ASP A 58 -8.32 -0.47 -34.25
C ASP A 58 -7.80 -1.63 -33.39
N ALA A 59 -6.62 -2.18 -33.72
CA ALA A 59 -5.99 -3.21 -32.92
C ALA A 59 -5.51 -2.64 -31.58
N ARG A 60 -4.94 -1.43 -31.59
CA ARG A 60 -4.52 -0.70 -30.40
C ARG A 60 -5.70 -0.42 -29.45
N LYS A 61 -6.80 0.13 -29.97
CA LYS A 61 -8.02 0.40 -29.18
C LYS A 61 -8.59 -0.86 -28.53
N ARG A 62 -8.72 -1.96 -29.29
CA ARG A 62 -9.21 -3.24 -28.76
C ARG A 62 -8.29 -3.87 -27.72
N SER A 63 -6.98 -3.65 -27.86
CA SER A 63 -5.99 -4.13 -26.89
C SER A 63 -6.13 -3.35 -25.57
N LEU A 64 -6.14 -2.01 -25.65
CA LEU A 64 -6.27 -1.12 -24.49
C LEU A 64 -7.57 -1.37 -23.72
N ALA A 65 -8.71 -1.44 -24.42
CA ALA A 65 -10.02 -1.69 -23.79
C ALA A 65 -10.02 -2.97 -22.94
N ARG A 66 -9.26 -3.99 -23.36
CA ARG A 66 -9.13 -5.27 -22.63
C ARG A 66 -8.37 -5.12 -21.33
N VAL A 67 -7.34 -4.27 -21.30
CA VAL A 67 -6.56 -3.97 -20.09
C VAL A 67 -7.34 -3.03 -19.17
N GLU A 68 -7.97 -2.00 -19.74
CA GLU A 68 -8.77 -1.00 -19.03
C GLU A 68 -9.97 -1.62 -18.29
N ALA A 69 -10.52 -2.73 -18.79
CA ALA A 69 -11.56 -3.51 -18.11
C ALA A 69 -11.11 -4.07 -16.74
N TYR A 70 -9.81 -4.30 -16.55
CA TYR A 70 -9.26 -4.78 -15.27
C TYR A 70 -8.87 -3.64 -14.32
N ILE A 71 -8.95 -2.38 -14.76
CA ILE A 71 -8.67 -1.22 -13.91
C ILE A 71 -9.96 -0.86 -13.18
N THR A 72 -10.12 -1.37 -11.97
CA THR A 72 -11.36 -1.20 -11.20
C THR A 72 -11.33 -0.02 -10.23
N ARG A 73 -10.14 0.45 -9.85
CA ARG A 73 -10.02 1.49 -8.82
C ARG A 73 -10.43 2.86 -9.38
N PRO A 74 -11.32 3.62 -8.70
CA PRO A 74 -11.92 4.82 -9.30
C PRO A 74 -10.92 5.94 -9.56
N LYS A 75 -9.99 6.13 -8.62
CA LYS A 75 -8.91 7.12 -8.74
C LYS A 75 -8.01 6.81 -9.94
N ASP A 76 -7.71 5.54 -10.17
CA ASP A 76 -6.84 5.10 -11.26
C ASP A 76 -7.57 5.22 -12.61
N ARG A 77 -8.87 4.89 -12.65
CA ARG A 77 -9.73 5.11 -13.82
C ARG A 77 -9.82 6.60 -14.18
N ALA A 78 -10.04 7.47 -13.18
CA ALA A 78 -10.07 8.91 -13.39
C ALA A 78 -8.73 9.47 -13.88
N PHE A 79 -7.61 9.00 -13.32
CA PHE A 79 -6.27 9.37 -13.77
C PHE A 79 -6.03 9.02 -15.24
N LEU A 80 -6.59 7.90 -15.71
CA LEU A 80 -6.48 7.43 -17.09
C LEU A 80 -7.58 7.96 -18.02
N GLY A 81 -8.52 8.77 -17.53
CA GLY A 81 -9.65 9.28 -18.32
C GLY A 81 -10.71 8.23 -18.67
N LEU A 82 -10.78 7.12 -17.94
CA LEU A 82 -11.74 6.04 -18.16
C LEU A 82 -13.08 6.33 -17.47
N GLU A 83 -14.19 5.86 -18.06
CA GLU A 83 -15.52 5.95 -17.48
C GLU A 83 -15.61 5.28 -16.11
N ARG A 84 -16.35 5.84 -15.17
CA ARG A 84 -16.56 5.19 -13.86
C ARG A 84 -17.36 3.89 -14.02
N LEU A 85 -17.03 2.89 -13.22
CA LEU A 85 -17.80 1.66 -13.20
C LEU A 85 -19.07 1.85 -12.37
N PRO A 86 -20.21 1.24 -12.75
CA PRO A 86 -21.50 1.45 -12.08
C PRO A 86 -21.51 1.05 -10.59
N ASN A 87 -20.58 0.21 -10.15
CA ASN A 87 -20.50 -0.25 -8.76
C ASN A 87 -19.80 0.75 -7.81
N ASP A 88 -19.39 1.93 -8.30
CA ASP A 88 -18.71 2.97 -7.51
C ASP A 88 -19.61 3.77 -6.57
N GLU A 89 -20.93 3.63 -6.67
CA GLU A 89 -21.91 4.40 -5.89
C GLU A 89 -21.80 4.19 -4.36
N THR A 90 -21.05 3.18 -3.91
CA THR A 90 -20.93 2.85 -2.47
C THR A 90 -19.73 3.46 -1.75
N LEU A 91 -18.84 4.19 -2.44
CA LEU A 91 -17.60 4.73 -1.85
C LEU A 91 -17.59 6.25 -1.61
N TYR A 92 -18.65 6.96 -1.99
CA TYR A 92 -18.86 8.36 -1.61
C TYR A 92 -20.11 8.46 -0.73
N LYS A 93 -19.96 8.10 0.55
CA LYS A 93 -20.78 8.78 1.56
C LYS A 93 -20.23 10.19 1.70
N ASP A 94 -21.09 11.16 1.43
CA ASP A 94 -20.88 12.56 1.76
C ASP A 94 -20.77 12.69 3.28
N ASP A 95 -19.54 12.59 3.80
CA ASP A 95 -19.24 12.91 5.20
C ASP A 95 -19.13 14.44 5.42
N ASN A 96 -19.86 15.25 4.63
CA ASN A 96 -19.80 16.70 4.78
C ASN A 96 -21.11 17.40 4.44
N SER A 97 -22.16 17.11 5.22
CA SER A 97 -23.19 18.10 5.53
C SER A 97 -23.40 18.17 7.04
N GLY A 98 -22.65 19.09 7.67
CA GLY A 98 -23.03 19.75 8.92
C GLY A 98 -22.56 19.11 10.23
N LYS A 99 -21.32 19.39 10.66
CA LYS A 99 -21.06 19.73 12.08
C LYS A 99 -19.99 20.80 12.17
N ALA A 100 -20.41 21.97 12.63
CA ALA A 100 -19.56 23.08 12.98
C ALA A 100 -18.54 22.67 14.05
N THR A 101 -17.36 23.28 13.92
CA THR A 101 -16.23 23.37 14.85
C THR A 101 -16.59 23.29 16.33
N HIS A 102 -16.11 22.25 17.02
CA HIS A 102 -15.73 22.36 18.41
C HIS A 102 -14.41 21.61 18.61
N THR A 103 -13.30 22.35 18.51
CA THR A 103 -12.03 21.92 19.07
C THR A 103 -12.15 22.12 20.59
N PRO A 104 -12.11 21.06 21.42
CA PRO A 104 -11.98 21.27 22.86
C PRO A 104 -10.61 21.90 23.10
N GLU A 105 -10.60 23.08 23.71
CA GLU A 105 -9.40 23.83 24.03
C GLU A 105 -8.44 22.96 24.86
N LEU A 106 -7.19 22.88 24.42
CA LEU A 106 -6.11 22.24 25.17
C LEU A 106 -5.87 23.04 26.46
N PRO A 107 -5.75 22.40 27.64
CA PRO A 107 -5.67 23.08 28.93
C PRO A 107 -4.23 23.52 29.22
N PHE A 108 -3.70 24.43 28.41
CA PHE A 108 -2.42 25.05 28.67
C PHE A 108 -2.60 26.57 28.75
N GLU A 109 -2.64 27.08 29.98
CA GLU A 109 -2.57 28.50 30.27
C GLU A 109 -1.27 29.07 29.68
N ILE A 110 -1.39 30.00 28.74
CA ILE A 110 -0.26 30.78 28.24
C ILE A 110 -0.06 31.93 29.24
N PRO A 111 1.11 32.04 29.92
CA PRO A 111 1.34 33.11 30.87
C PRO A 111 1.39 34.46 30.14
N GLN A 112 0.56 35.40 30.58
CA GLN A 112 0.53 36.77 30.07
C GLN A 112 1.88 37.44 30.36
N ALA A 113 2.56 37.92 29.32
CA ALA A 113 3.73 38.77 29.46
C ALA A 113 3.28 40.17 29.91
N ASN A 114 3.57 40.53 31.16
CA ASN A 114 3.37 41.88 31.67
C ASN A 114 4.25 42.87 30.90
N THR A 115 3.65 43.95 30.41
CA THR A 115 4.33 45.21 30.06
C THR A 115 3.88 46.27 31.04
#